data_AF-A0A6V7WVK5-F1
#
_entry.id   AF-A0A6V7WVK5-F1
#
_cell.length_a   1.000
_cell.length_b   1.000
_cell.length_c   1.000
_cell.angle_alpha   90.00
_cell.angle_beta   90.00
_cell.angle_gamma   90.00
#
_symmetry.space_group_name_H-M   'P 1'
#
loop_
_entity.id
_entity.type
_entity.pdbx_description
1 polymer ?
#
loop_
_entity_poly.entity_id
_entity_poly.type
_entity_poly.pdbx_seq_one_letter_code
_entity_poly.pdbx_strand_id
1 'polypeptide(L)'
;MESLLDSNYFERNYNCSFYDYNSIPVENRRNLIVGIILLILYVIFEVLYLPCLGVFAQKENLRESCYKLMLFMGILSMININSSGLIIGIYAIRGDVFCSRPLFNYIIGMPAFGLYCSESLIAMVLALNRCIEMYDHQLAEKIFSGNKIFYWIISSLIYGFILGFLQFPQCLMDC
;
A
#
# COMPACT_ATOMS: atom_id res chain seq x y z
N MET A 1 6.54 1.73 16.12
CA MET A 1 5.92 2.68 17.06
C MET A 1 6.98 3.33 17.96
N GLU A 2 8.13 2.67 18.19
CA GLU A 2 9.30 3.27 18.87
C GLU A 2 9.86 4.52 18.16
N SER A 3 9.86 4.58 16.82
CA SER A 3 10.29 5.78 16.08
C SER A 3 9.40 7.02 16.25
N LEU A 4 8.13 6.83 16.61
CA LEU A 4 7.18 7.90 16.95
C LEU A 4 7.23 8.26 18.46
N LEU A 5 7.65 7.31 19.30
CA LEU A 5 7.79 7.49 20.75
C LEU A 5 9.08 8.24 21.11
N ASP A 6 10.13 8.10 20.31
CA ASP A 6 11.32 8.96 20.45
C ASP A 6 11.10 10.29 19.72
N SER A 7 10.43 11.21 20.42
CA SER A 7 10.22 12.60 19.97
C SER A 7 11.52 13.26 19.50
N ASN A 8 12.68 12.87 20.03
CA ASN A 8 13.97 13.43 19.62
C ASN A 8 14.44 12.92 18.25
N TYR A 9 14.12 11.67 17.89
CA TYR A 9 14.46 11.12 16.57
C TYR A 9 13.65 11.76 15.46
N PHE A 10 12.34 11.97 15.68
CA PHE A 10 11.48 12.66 14.73
C PHE A 10 11.90 14.13 14.54
N GLU A 11 12.09 14.86 15.64
CA GLU A 11 12.55 16.26 15.60
C GLU A 11 13.89 16.40 14.89
N ARG A 12 14.86 15.50 15.13
CA ARG A 12 16.19 15.63 14.52
C ARG A 12 16.20 15.39 13.02
N ASN A 13 15.37 14.48 12.50
CA ASN A 13 15.44 14.04 11.10
C ASN A 13 14.29 14.56 10.22
N TYR A 14 13.15 14.95 10.79
CA TYR A 14 11.92 15.26 10.04
C TYR A 14 11.32 16.64 10.34
N ASN A 15 11.98 17.48 11.14
CA ASN A 15 11.46 18.82 11.47
C ASN A 15 11.55 19.84 10.30
N CYS A 16 12.12 19.45 9.16
CA CYS A 16 12.26 20.30 7.96
C CYS A 16 12.93 21.67 8.19
N SER A 17 13.65 21.87 9.30
CA SER A 17 14.27 23.17 9.64
C SER A 17 15.37 23.57 8.66
N PHE A 18 15.90 22.62 7.91
CA PHE A 18 16.93 22.83 6.89
C PHE A 18 16.38 23.44 5.59
N TYR A 19 15.08 23.31 5.31
CA TYR A 19 14.48 23.70 4.03
C TYR A 19 13.26 24.61 4.23
N ASP A 20 13.38 25.87 3.84
CA ASP A 20 12.24 26.78 3.80
C ASP A 20 11.35 26.49 2.60
N TYR A 21 10.33 25.67 2.82
CA TYR A 21 9.36 25.33 1.80
C TYR A 21 8.46 26.52 1.40
N ASN A 22 8.45 27.65 2.11
CA ASN A 22 7.67 28.83 1.72
C ASN A 22 8.38 29.69 0.65
N SER A 23 9.68 29.45 0.42
CA SER A 23 10.46 30.12 -0.61
C SER A 23 9.90 29.92 -2.04
N ILE A 24 9.22 28.79 -2.28
CA ILE A 24 8.57 28.49 -3.56
C ILE A 24 7.07 28.78 -3.42
N PRO A 25 6.49 29.70 -4.22
CA PRO A 25 5.06 29.97 -4.16
C PRO A 25 4.26 28.70 -4.48
N VAL A 26 3.13 28.53 -3.80
CA VAL A 26 2.24 27.36 -3.94
C VAL A 26 1.80 27.15 -5.38
N GLU A 27 1.61 28.23 -6.14
CA GLU A 27 1.24 28.19 -7.56
C GLU A 27 2.24 27.43 -8.43
N ASN A 28 3.54 27.52 -8.13
CA ASN A 28 4.58 26.81 -8.88
C ASN A 28 4.71 25.34 -8.48
N ARG A 29 4.21 24.96 -7.30
CA ARG A 29 4.25 23.57 -6.79
C ARG A 29 2.99 22.79 -7.12
N ARG A 30 1.89 23.51 -7.38
CA ARG A 30 0.59 22.92 -7.65
C ARG A 30 0.54 22.35 -9.06
N ASN A 31 0.29 21.05 -9.15
CA ASN A 31 0.11 20.34 -10.42
C ASN A 31 -1.35 19.89 -10.55
N LEU A 32 -2.21 20.83 -10.97
CA LEU A 32 -3.65 20.59 -11.13
C LEU A 32 -3.95 19.44 -12.10
N ILE A 33 -3.22 19.37 -13.23
CA ILE A 33 -3.42 18.34 -14.24
C ILE A 33 -3.17 16.94 -13.65
N VAL A 34 -2.04 16.78 -12.95
CA VAL A 34 -1.66 15.51 -12.32
C VAL A 34 -2.67 15.13 -11.24
N GLY A 35 -3.06 16.08 -10.38
CA GLY A 35 -4.03 15.83 -9.32
C GLY A 35 -5.41 15.42 -9.84
N ILE A 36 -5.92 16.09 -10.88
CA ILE A 36 -7.20 15.74 -11.50
C ILE A 36 -7.14 14.35 -12.14
N ILE A 37 -6.07 14.03 -12.88
CA ILE A 37 -5.89 12.71 -13.49
C ILE A 37 -5.86 11.61 -12.41
N LEU A 38 -5.11 11.82 -11.32
CA LEU A 38 -5.03 10.86 -10.21
C LEU A 38 -6.40 10.63 -9.54
N LEU A 39 -7.18 11.70 -9.31
CA LEU A 39 -8.51 11.56 -8.71
C LEU A 39 -9.51 10.86 -9.65
N ILE A 40 -9.46 11.13 -10.95
CA ILE A 40 -10.29 10.43 -11.93
C ILE A 40 -9.93 8.94 -11.96
N LEU A 41 -8.63 8.61 -12.03
CA LEU A 41 -8.17 7.22 -12.01
C LEU A 41 -8.54 6.52 -10.69
N TYR A 42 -8.44 7.21 -9.56
CA TYR A 42 -8.89 6.70 -8.26
C TYR A 42 -10.36 6.27 -8.31
N VAL A 43 -11.26 7.14 -8.77
CA VAL A 43 -12.70 6.82 -8.86
C VAL A 43 -12.94 5.64 -9.79
N ILE A 44 -12.27 5.60 -10.95
CA ILE A 44 -12.39 4.50 -11.90
C ILE A 44 -11.97 3.19 -11.25
N PHE A 45 -10.77 3.13 -10.68
CA PHE A 45 -10.27 1.88 -10.08
C PHE A 45 -11.13 1.45 -8.88
N GLU A 46 -11.52 2.35 -8.00
CA GLU A 46 -12.38 2.01 -6.85
C GLU A 46 -13.70 1.38 -7.29
N VAL A 47 -14.35 1.97 -8.30
CA VAL A 47 -15.61 1.45 -8.86
C VAL A 47 -15.42 0.10 -9.55
N LEU A 48 -14.29 -0.14 -10.21
CA LEU A 48 -13.97 -1.43 -10.83
C LEU A 48 -13.63 -2.53 -9.81
N TYR A 49 -12.97 -2.19 -8.70
CA TYR A 49 -12.58 -3.18 -7.69
C TYR A 49 -13.78 -3.73 -6.89
N LEU A 50 -14.81 -2.91 -6.63
CA LEU A 50 -16.01 -3.31 -5.90
C LEU A 50 -16.74 -4.53 -6.49
N PRO A 51 -17.14 -4.58 -7.78
CA PRO A 51 -17.80 -5.74 -8.37
C PRO A 51 -16.86 -6.95 -8.44
N CYS A 52 -15.56 -6.75 -8.71
CA CYS A 52 -14.57 -7.82 -8.72
C CYS A 52 -14.49 -8.53 -7.37
N LEU A 53 -14.41 -7.77 -6.27
CA LEU A 53 -14.44 -8.32 -4.92
C LEU A 53 -15.76 -9.02 -4.61
N GLY A 54 -16.88 -8.48 -5.07
CA GLY A 54 -18.20 -9.11 -4.92
C GLY A 54 -18.27 -10.52 -5.53
N VAL A 55 -17.65 -10.73 -6.70
CA VAL A 55 -17.56 -12.05 -7.35
C VAL A 55 -16.64 -12.99 -6.58
N PHE A 56 -15.49 -12.51 -6.13
CA PHE A 56 -14.54 -13.33 -5.37
C PHE A 56 -15.04 -13.69 -3.97
N ALA A 57 -15.91 -12.88 -3.38
CA ALA A 57 -16.51 -13.13 -2.07
C ALA A 57 -17.64 -14.20 -2.10
N GLN A 58 -18.03 -14.69 -3.27
CA GLN A 58 -19.03 -15.76 -3.37
C GLN A 58 -18.51 -17.05 -2.71
N LYS A 59 -19.35 -17.67 -1.88
CA LYS A 59 -18.99 -18.86 -1.07
C LYS A 59 -18.47 -20.03 -1.90
N GLU A 60 -18.95 -20.17 -3.13
CA GLU A 60 -18.51 -21.21 -4.07
C GLU A 60 -17.04 -21.01 -4.48
N ASN A 61 -16.66 -19.77 -4.79
CA ASN A 61 -15.30 -19.41 -5.18
C ASN A 61 -14.33 -19.46 -3.99
N LEU A 62 -14.78 -19.12 -2.78
CA LEU A 62 -13.96 -19.15 -1.56
C LEU A 62 -13.54 -20.55 -1.11
N ARG A 63 -14.05 -21.61 -1.74
CA ARG A 63 -13.56 -22.97 -1.47
C ARG A 63 -12.11 -23.13 -1.92
N GLU A 64 -11.79 -22.50 -3.04
CA GLU A 64 -10.48 -22.56 -3.67
C GLU A 64 -9.51 -21.55 -3.03
N SER A 65 -8.33 -22.04 -2.68
CA SER A 65 -7.27 -21.27 -2.04
C SER A 65 -6.85 -20.04 -2.86
N CYS A 66 -6.84 -20.15 -4.19
CA CYS A 66 -6.49 -19.05 -5.08
C CYS A 66 -7.42 -17.84 -4.95
N TYR A 67 -8.74 -18.07 -4.85
CA TYR A 67 -9.73 -16.99 -4.73
C TYR A 67 -9.64 -16.26 -3.39
N LYS A 68 -9.23 -16.95 -2.31
CA LYS A 68 -8.96 -16.30 -1.03
C LYS A 68 -7.81 -15.30 -1.13
N LEU A 69 -6.74 -15.66 -1.85
CA LEU A 69 -5.60 -14.76 -2.11
C LEU A 69 -6.02 -13.59 -3.01
N MET A 70 -6.80 -13.84 -4.06
CA MET A 70 -7.32 -12.78 -4.93
C MET A 70 -8.22 -11.79 -4.18
N LEU A 71 -9.09 -12.28 -3.30
CA LEU A 71 -9.92 -11.43 -2.45
C LEU A 71 -9.06 -10.58 -1.51
N PHE A 72 -8.10 -11.21 -0.82
CA PHE A 72 -7.24 -10.51 0.13
C PHE A 72 -6.34 -9.46 -0.54
N MET A 73 -5.77 -9.80 -1.69
CA MET A 73 -5.02 -8.85 -2.53
C MET A 73 -5.90 -7.67 -2.92
N GLY A 74 -7.11 -7.90 -3.42
CA GLY A 74 -8.00 -6.82 -3.84
C GLY A 74 -8.41 -5.89 -2.69
N ILE A 75 -8.57 -6.41 -1.46
CA ILE A 75 -8.79 -5.58 -0.27
C ILE A 75 -7.58 -4.69 0.00
N LEU A 76 -6.35 -5.23 -0.09
CA LEU A 76 -5.13 -4.44 0.06
C LEU A 76 -4.99 -3.38 -1.04
N SER A 77 -5.30 -3.73 -2.29
CA SER A 77 -5.27 -2.80 -3.42
C SER A 77 -6.21 -1.60 -3.17
N MET A 78 -7.42 -1.81 -2.66
CA MET A 78 -8.34 -0.71 -2.32
C MET A 78 -7.75 0.21 -1.24
N ILE A 79 -7.15 -0.35 -0.20
CA ILE A 79 -6.51 0.45 0.86
C ILE A 79 -5.33 1.25 0.31
N ASN A 80 -4.50 0.65 -0.54
CA ASN A 80 -3.37 1.32 -1.20
C ASN A 80 -3.81 2.40 -2.18
N ILE A 81 -4.89 2.17 -2.93
CA ILE A 81 -5.44 3.18 -3.87
C ILE A 81 -5.95 4.41 -3.12
N ASN A 82 -6.46 4.27 -1.89
CA ASN A 82 -6.86 5.42 -1.08
C ASN A 82 -5.65 6.29 -0.69
N SER A 83 -4.50 5.70 -0.34
CA SER A 83 -3.30 6.48 -0.03
C SER A 83 -2.62 7.03 -1.29
N SER A 84 -2.46 6.23 -2.34
CA SER A 84 -1.74 6.63 -3.56
C SER A 84 -2.57 7.46 -4.54
N GLY A 85 -3.89 7.28 -4.59
CA GLY A 85 -4.78 7.99 -5.50
C GLY A 85 -5.39 9.23 -4.86
N LEU A 86 -6.13 9.03 -3.76
CA LEU A 86 -6.90 10.11 -3.12
C LEU A 86 -5.99 11.11 -2.39
N ILE A 87 -5.09 10.65 -1.53
CA ILE A 87 -4.24 11.56 -0.73
C ILE A 87 -3.24 12.29 -1.64
N ILE A 88 -2.51 11.58 -2.50
CA ILE A 88 -1.55 12.20 -3.43
C ILE A 88 -2.26 13.12 -4.42
N GLY A 89 -3.46 12.74 -4.91
CA GLY A 89 -4.26 13.60 -5.79
C GLY A 89 -4.64 14.93 -5.13
N ILE A 90 -5.08 14.90 -3.87
CA ILE A 90 -5.37 16.12 -3.10
C ILE A 90 -4.10 16.95 -2.87
N TYR A 91 -2.97 16.31 -2.57
CA TYR A 91 -1.69 17.01 -2.39
C TYR A 91 -1.21 17.69 -3.67
N ALA A 92 -1.37 17.04 -4.82
CA ALA A 92 -1.02 17.63 -6.11
C ALA A 92 -1.86 18.89 -6.42
N ILE A 93 -3.14 18.91 -6.03
CA ILE A 93 -4.04 20.06 -6.18
C ILE A 93 -3.72 21.17 -5.17
N ARG A 94 -3.28 20.84 -3.96
CA ARG A 94 -2.88 21.84 -2.96
C ARG A 94 -1.47 22.36 -3.16
N GLY A 95 -0.60 21.60 -3.83
CA GLY A 95 0.84 21.85 -3.85
C GLY A 95 1.49 21.52 -2.50
N ASP A 96 0.88 20.62 -1.71
CA ASP A 96 1.39 20.22 -0.40
C ASP A 96 2.67 19.39 -0.59
N VAL A 97 3.71 19.73 0.16
CA VAL A 97 4.97 18.98 0.22
C VAL A 97 5.06 18.22 1.54
N PHE A 98 6.02 17.29 1.66
CA PHE A 98 6.21 16.53 2.89
C PHE A 98 6.28 17.44 4.14
N CYS A 99 7.05 18.53 4.04
CA CYS A 99 7.27 19.52 5.11
C CYS A 99 6.06 20.38 5.45
N SER A 100 4.98 20.38 4.67
CA SER A 100 3.76 21.11 5.01
C SER A 100 3.06 20.48 6.23
N ARG A 101 3.11 19.15 6.35
CA ARG A 101 2.53 18.37 7.48
C ARG A 101 3.34 17.09 7.74
N PRO A 102 4.58 17.19 8.25
CA PRO A 102 5.51 16.07 8.31
C PRO A 102 4.99 14.91 9.17
N LEU A 103 4.36 15.20 10.31
CA LEU A 103 3.80 14.15 11.19
C LEU A 103 2.68 13.36 10.51
N PHE A 104 1.76 14.05 9.83
CA PHE A 104 0.64 13.42 9.14
C PHE A 104 1.12 12.57 7.96
N ASN A 105 2.06 13.10 7.17
CA ASN A 105 2.68 12.38 6.06
C ASN A 105 3.47 11.16 6.52
N TYR A 106 4.16 11.25 7.66
CA TYR A 106 4.88 10.12 8.24
C TYR A 106 3.93 9.01 8.71
N ILE A 107 2.87 9.38 9.45
CA ILE A 107 1.88 8.40 9.99
C ILE A 107 1.13 7.67 8.87
N ILE A 108 0.86 8.33 7.74
CA ILE A 108 0.15 7.74 6.61
C ILE A 108 1.10 7.00 5.66
N GLY A 109 2.29 7.55 5.41
CA GLY A 109 3.24 6.97 4.47
C GLY A 109 3.81 5.63 4.94
N MET A 110 4.08 5.47 6.24
CA MET A 110 4.61 4.23 6.80
C MET A 110 3.68 3.01 6.56
N PRO A 111 2.38 3.04 6.92
CA PRO A 111 1.48 1.94 6.62
C PRO A 111 1.20 1.80 5.12
N ALA A 112 1.14 2.89 4.35
CA ALA A 112 0.93 2.82 2.90
C ALA A 112 2.07 2.05 2.20
N PHE A 113 3.33 2.35 2.54
CA PHE A 113 4.48 1.64 2.00
C PHE A 113 4.50 0.16 2.45
N GLY A 114 4.22 -0.09 3.73
CA GLY A 114 4.16 -1.46 4.25
C GLY A 114 3.10 -2.32 3.56
N LEU A 115 1.90 -1.77 3.36
CA LEU A 115 0.81 -2.45 2.65
C LEU A 115 1.12 -2.69 1.18
N TYR A 116 1.80 -1.76 0.51
CA TYR A 116 2.27 -1.94 -0.88
C TYR A 116 3.28 -3.10 -1.00
N CYS A 117 4.23 -3.20 -0.07
CA CYS A 117 5.15 -4.33 -0.01
C CYS A 117 4.44 -5.66 0.27
N SER A 118 3.46 -5.67 1.18
CA SER A 118 2.63 -6.86 1.43
C SER A 118 1.85 -7.30 0.20
N GLU A 119 1.20 -6.36 -0.50
CA GLU A 119 0.46 -6.62 -1.73
C GLU A 119 1.35 -7.27 -2.80
N SER A 120 2.56 -6.74 -2.99
CA SER A 120 3.53 -7.28 -3.94
C SER A 120 3.93 -8.72 -3.63
N LEU A 121 4.13 -9.05 -2.35
CA LEU A 121 4.46 -10.41 -1.94
C LEU A 121 3.27 -11.36 -2.13
N ILE A 122 2.05 -10.91 -1.86
CA ILE A 122 0.84 -11.69 -2.13
C ILE A 122 0.66 -11.93 -3.63
N ALA A 123 1.02 -10.96 -4.48
CA ALA A 123 1.03 -11.14 -5.92
C ALA A 123 2.03 -12.19 -6.38
N MET A 124 3.22 -12.21 -5.78
CA MET A 124 4.20 -13.29 -6.03
C MET A 124 3.67 -14.64 -5.57
N VAL A 125 3.08 -14.73 -4.36
CA VAL A 125 2.50 -15.99 -3.85
C VAL A 125 1.35 -16.48 -4.74
N LEU A 126 0.52 -15.57 -5.24
CA LEU A 126 -0.56 -15.91 -6.18
C LEU A 126 -0.01 -16.45 -7.50
N ALA A 127 1.03 -15.82 -8.05
CA ALA A 127 1.69 -16.28 -9.27
C ALA A 127 2.30 -17.67 -9.08
N LEU A 128 2.97 -17.91 -7.94
CA LEU A 128 3.49 -19.23 -7.58
C LEU A 128 2.38 -20.27 -7.43
N ASN A 129 1.27 -19.92 -6.79
CA ASN A 129 0.11 -20.80 -6.67
C ASN A 129 -0.39 -21.24 -8.06
N ARG A 130 -0.49 -20.32 -9.02
CA ARG A 130 -0.89 -20.64 -10.41
C ARG A 130 0.13 -21.52 -11.14
N CYS A 131 1.42 -21.25 -10.98
CA CYS A 131 2.47 -22.07 -11.59
C CYS A 131 2.45 -23.51 -11.04
N ILE A 132 2.28 -23.68 -9.73
CA ILE A 132 2.24 -25.01 -9.09
C ILE A 132 0.96 -25.75 -9.47
N GLU A 133 -0.19 -25.06 -9.50
CA GLU A 133 -1.47 -25.62 -9.93
C GLU A 133 -1.43 -26.14 -11.38
N MET A 134 -0.68 -25.47 -12.27
CA MET A 134 -0.45 -25.91 -13.65
C MET A 134 0.51 -27.11 -13.75
N TYR A 135 1.46 -27.24 -12.83
CA TYR A 135 2.43 -28.35 -12.83
C TYR A 135 1.86 -29.61 -12.18
N ASP A 136 1.32 -29.50 -10.97
CA ASP A 136 0.70 -30.60 -10.22
C ASP A 136 -0.36 -30.07 -9.25
N HIS A 137 -1.62 -30.37 -9.57
CA HIS A 137 -2.78 -29.95 -8.77
C HIS A 137 -2.75 -30.51 -7.34
N GLN A 138 -2.26 -31.75 -7.14
CA GLN A 138 -2.20 -32.35 -5.80
C GLN A 138 -1.15 -31.67 -4.91
N LEU A 139 -0.06 -31.22 -5.52
CA LEU A 139 0.97 -30.45 -4.82
C LEU A 139 0.46 -29.06 -4.43
N ALA A 140 -0.26 -28.39 -5.34
CA ALA A 140 -0.90 -27.11 -5.07
C ALA A 140 -1.87 -27.21 -3.88
N GLU A 141 -2.74 -28.23 -3.88
CA GLU A 141 -3.61 -28.49 -2.73
C GLU A 141 -2.79 -28.75 -1.46
N LYS A 142 -1.75 -29.59 -1.47
CA LYS A 142 -0.96 -29.85 -0.24
C LYS A 142 -0.32 -28.59 0.36
N ILE A 143 0.16 -27.68 -0.48
CA ILE A 143 0.88 -26.46 -0.05
C ILE A 143 -0.10 -25.35 0.36
N PHE A 144 -1.17 -25.14 -0.40
CA PHE A 144 -2.06 -24.00 -0.25
C PHE A 144 -3.43 -24.32 0.35
N SER A 145 -3.77 -25.59 0.58
CA SER A 145 -5.09 -26.00 1.11
C SER A 145 -5.39 -25.50 2.52
N GLY A 146 -6.67 -25.20 2.73
CA GLY A 146 -7.28 -25.00 4.04
C GLY A 146 -6.73 -23.78 4.77
N ASN A 147 -6.27 -23.99 6.02
CA ASN A 147 -5.78 -22.92 6.89
C ASN A 147 -4.35 -22.47 6.55
N LYS A 148 -3.62 -23.20 5.70
CA LYS A 148 -2.22 -22.88 5.36
C LYS A 148 -2.09 -21.56 4.62
N ILE A 149 -3.11 -21.18 3.86
CA ILE A 149 -3.14 -19.91 3.14
C ILE A 149 -3.14 -18.70 4.06
N PHE A 150 -3.73 -18.82 5.26
CA PHE A 150 -3.69 -17.75 6.25
C PHE A 150 -2.27 -17.54 6.77
N TYR A 151 -1.44 -18.58 6.88
CA TYR A 151 -0.03 -18.41 7.22
C TYR A 151 0.74 -17.63 6.14
N TRP A 152 0.46 -17.87 4.86
CA TRP A 152 1.06 -17.09 3.76
C TRP A 152 0.64 -15.62 3.77
N ILE A 153 -0.65 -15.36 4.03
CA ILE A 153 -1.19 -14.01 4.16
C ILE A 153 -0.54 -13.30 5.36
N ILE A 154 -0.52 -13.94 6.52
CA ILE A 154 0.09 -13.39 7.74
C ILE A 154 1.58 -13.13 7.54
N SER A 155 2.31 -14.07 6.92
CA SER A 155 3.72 -13.89 6.59
C SER A 155 3.93 -12.68 5.68
N SER A 156 3.05 -12.45 4.71
CA SER A 156 3.13 -11.30 3.82
C SER A 156 2.86 -9.97 4.52
N LEU A 157 1.92 -9.97 5.47
CA LEU A 157 1.66 -8.81 6.33
C LEU A 157 2.82 -8.51 7.27
N ILE A 158 3.42 -9.53 7.88
CA ILE A 158 4.59 -9.39 8.74
C ILE A 158 5.78 -8.82 7.94
N TYR A 159 6.01 -9.33 6.73
CA TYR A 159 7.06 -8.82 5.85
C TYR A 159 6.86 -7.34 5.52
N GLY A 160 5.65 -6.95 5.10
CA GLY A 160 5.34 -5.55 4.80
C GLY A 160 5.40 -4.66 6.04
N PHE A 161 5.00 -5.16 7.21
CA PHE A 161 5.17 -4.44 8.48
C PHE A 161 6.66 -4.19 8.77
N ILE A 162 7.51 -5.22 8.70
CA ILE A 162 8.95 -5.08 8.95
C ILE A 162 9.57 -4.06 7.98
N LEU A 163 9.27 -4.14 6.69
CA LEU A 163 9.76 -3.17 5.71
C LEU A 163 9.19 -1.77 5.91
N GLY A 164 7.91 -1.65 6.21
CA GLY A 164 7.26 -0.39 6.52
C GLY A 164 7.93 0.30 7.72
N PHE A 165 8.32 -0.45 8.75
CA PHE A 165 8.98 0.12 9.93
C PHE A 165 10.47 0.41 9.74
N LEU A 166 11.21 -0.48 9.08
CA LEU A 166 12.66 -0.35 8.93
C LEU A 166 13.05 0.55 7.76
N GLN A 167 12.37 0.44 6.62
CA GLN A 167 12.80 1.03 5.36
C GLN A 167 12.18 2.40 5.09
N PHE A 168 10.93 2.62 5.52
CA PHE A 168 10.25 3.92 5.34
C PHE A 168 11.04 5.12 5.88
N PRO A 169 11.62 5.09 7.11
CA PRO A 169 12.41 6.22 7.59
C PRO A 169 13.70 6.43 6.79
N GLN A 170 14.26 5.40 6.17
CA GLN A 170 15.46 5.51 5.34
C GLN A 170 15.15 6.19 4.00
N CYS A 171 14.08 5.77 3.31
CA CYS A 171 13.68 6.33 2.01
C CYS A 171 13.33 7.83 2.08
N LEU A 172 12.90 8.32 3.24
CA LEU A 172 12.64 9.74 3.45
C LEU A 172 13.92 10.58 3.64
N MET A 173 15.02 9.99 4.11
CA MET A 173 16.29 10.69 4.28
C MET A 173 17.09 10.82 2.97
N ASP A 174 16.80 9.98 1.98
CA ASP A 174 17.48 9.95 0.67
C ASP A 174 16.73 10.73 -0.43
N CYS A 175 15.70 11.51 -0.10
CA CYS A 175 14.95 12.36 -1.05
C CYS A 175 15.50 13.79 -1.15
#